data_AF-A0A2G6CNL4-F1
#
_entry.id   AF-A0A2G6CNL4-F1
#
_cell.length_a   1.000
_cell.length_b   1.000
_cell.length_c   1.000
_cell.angle_alpha   90.00
_cell.angle_beta   90.00
_cell.angle_gamma   90.00
#
_symmetry.space_group_name_H-M   'P 1'
#
loop_
_entity.id
_entity.type
_entity.pdbx_description
1 polymer ?
#
loop_
_entity_poly.entity_id
_entity_poly.type
_entity_poly.pdbx_seq_one_letter_code
_entity_poly.pdbx_strand_id
1 'polypeptide(L)'
;MTRAAISIGLVALVALPLGGCKEVAPKEATSLSLDPGEDPGPPRKKLSMVWHHHSTGDNLLKGGLRAALEKNNIDFYDINYKEAKVDGYVIGDKTDPPDFPKNFNTPKYFDVIKSWELKGDKKKHDIVMFKSCYPASQIDSEAKLEQYKTWYSSLLPTFKKHSDILFIAMSTPPLVRRNTKPEDAARARKWAKWITTEFAKDLKNVQVFDLFNSLAVREGKKHANTLVPQFATDKWDSHPTAAGAKAMTRMFIPWLNRILRVSGRSS
;
A
#
# COMPACT_ATOMS: atom_id res chain seq x y z
N MET A 1 65.62 29.64 -44.03
CA MET A 1 65.05 28.27 -44.14
C MET A 1 64.20 28.03 -42.91
N THR A 2 62.96 27.63 -43.14
CA THR A 2 61.79 27.86 -42.29
C THR A 2 61.57 26.72 -41.28
N ARG A 3 61.00 27.07 -40.11
CA ARG A 3 60.62 26.21 -38.98
C ARG A 3 59.65 25.08 -39.37
N ALA A 4 59.71 23.96 -38.64
CA ALA A 4 58.53 23.13 -38.34
C ALA A 4 58.67 22.50 -36.95
N ALA A 5 57.80 22.91 -36.03
CA ALA A 5 57.59 22.28 -34.72
C ALA A 5 56.45 21.25 -34.86
N ILE A 6 56.68 20.02 -34.41
CA ILE A 6 55.67 18.95 -34.41
C ILE A 6 54.98 18.98 -33.04
N SER A 7 53.69 19.29 -33.06
CA SER A 7 52.80 19.29 -31.90
C SER A 7 52.28 17.86 -31.66
N ILE A 8 52.56 17.29 -30.49
CA ILE A 8 52.01 16.00 -30.05
C ILE A 8 50.64 16.27 -29.41
N GLY A 9 49.58 15.87 -30.10
CA GLY A 9 48.20 16.03 -29.65
C GLY A 9 47.87 15.12 -28.47
N LEU A 10 47.33 15.73 -27.42
CA LEU A 10 46.75 15.08 -26.26
C LEU A 10 45.45 14.36 -26.67
N VAL A 11 45.40 13.03 -26.59
CA VAL A 11 44.15 12.27 -26.76
C VAL A 11 43.34 12.39 -25.48
N ALA A 12 42.30 13.22 -25.51
CA ALA A 12 41.30 13.27 -24.44
C ALA A 12 40.42 12.01 -24.50
N LEU A 13 40.56 11.14 -23.51
CA LEU A 13 39.64 10.03 -23.28
C LEU A 13 38.30 10.62 -22.83
N VAL A 14 37.31 10.67 -23.72
CA VAL A 14 35.94 11.05 -23.37
C VAL A 14 35.33 9.90 -22.60
N ALA A 15 35.26 10.03 -21.27
CA ALA A 15 34.46 9.16 -20.43
C ALA A 15 32.97 9.40 -20.76
N LEU A 16 32.38 8.48 -21.52
CA LEU A 16 30.93 8.43 -21.71
C LEU A 16 30.27 8.17 -20.34
N PRO A 17 29.30 8.98 -19.90
CA PRO A 17 28.56 8.65 -18.70
C PRO A 17 27.75 7.40 -18.98
N LEU A 18 28.00 6.34 -18.21
CA LEU A 18 27.12 5.19 -18.11
C LEU A 18 25.79 5.67 -17.53
N GLY A 19 24.91 6.14 -18.42
CA GLY A 19 23.53 6.49 -18.15
C GLY A 19 22.75 5.23 -17.83
N GLY A 20 22.89 4.74 -16.60
CA GLY A 20 21.90 3.85 -16.01
C GLY A 20 20.62 4.64 -15.81
N CYS A 21 19.69 4.55 -16.77
CA CYS A 21 18.34 5.03 -16.62
C CYS A 21 17.75 4.47 -15.32
N LYS A 22 17.68 5.32 -14.29
CA LYS A 22 16.69 5.15 -13.23
C LYS A 22 15.35 5.31 -13.93
N GLU A 23 14.71 4.20 -14.30
CA GLU A 23 13.29 4.21 -14.68
C GLU A 23 12.49 4.64 -13.45
N VAL A 24 12.43 5.95 -13.23
CA VAL A 24 11.43 6.57 -12.39
C VAL A 24 10.14 6.36 -13.17
N ALA A 25 9.30 5.45 -12.69
CA ALA A 25 8.00 5.23 -13.29
C ALA A 25 7.30 6.59 -13.51
N PRO A 26 6.74 6.83 -14.71
CA PRO A 26 6.22 8.13 -15.05
C PRO A 26 5.19 8.56 -14.00
N LYS A 27 5.32 9.78 -13.46
CA LYS A 27 4.26 10.42 -12.63
C LYS A 27 2.88 10.33 -13.31
N GLU A 28 2.86 10.19 -14.63
CA GLU A 28 1.68 10.15 -15.47
C GLU A 28 1.02 8.76 -15.62
N ALA A 29 1.66 7.68 -15.18
CA ALA A 29 1.17 6.32 -15.41
C ALA A 29 0.08 5.90 -14.40
N THR A 30 0.06 6.49 -13.21
CA THR A 30 -0.83 6.12 -12.10
C THR A 30 -1.99 7.08 -11.94
N SER A 31 -3.15 6.60 -11.48
CA SER A 31 -4.33 7.44 -11.14
C SER A 31 -4.10 8.45 -10.03
N LEU A 32 -2.90 8.47 -9.44
CA LEU A 32 -2.46 9.54 -8.55
C LEU A 32 -2.06 10.78 -9.34
N SER A 33 -3.05 11.61 -9.67
CA SER A 33 -2.85 13.02 -10.00
C SER A 33 -3.01 13.95 -8.79
N LEU A 34 -3.13 13.39 -7.59
CA LEU A 34 -3.10 14.17 -6.36
C LEU A 34 -1.67 14.09 -5.83
N ASP A 35 -0.93 15.19 -6.00
CA ASP A 35 0.17 15.49 -5.09
C ASP A 35 -0.35 15.19 -3.68
N PRO A 36 0.34 14.35 -2.88
CA PRO A 36 -0.08 14.17 -1.51
C PRO A 36 -0.25 15.54 -0.81
N GLY A 37 0.42 16.59 -1.30
CA GLY A 37 0.57 17.86 -0.63
C GLY A 37 1.80 17.79 0.24
N GLU A 38 2.17 18.92 0.82
CA GLU A 38 3.36 19.03 1.64
C GLU A 38 3.40 17.93 2.71
N ASP A 39 4.54 17.24 2.81
CA ASP A 39 4.76 16.23 3.83
C ASP A 39 5.03 16.95 5.16
N PRO A 40 4.16 16.79 6.16
CA PRO A 40 4.37 17.42 7.45
C PRO A 40 5.57 16.86 8.24
N GLY A 41 6.21 15.81 7.74
CA GLY A 41 7.28 15.09 8.41
C GLY A 41 6.75 14.03 9.39
N PRO A 42 7.66 13.20 9.92
CA PRO A 42 7.30 12.09 10.81
C PRO A 42 6.62 12.56 12.10
N PRO A 43 5.84 11.69 12.77
CA PRO A 43 5.32 11.97 14.10
C PRO A 43 6.47 12.23 15.08
N ARG A 44 6.29 13.16 16.02
CA ARG A 44 7.32 13.52 17.01
C ARG A 44 7.54 12.40 18.03
N LYS A 45 6.45 11.80 18.50
CA LYS A 45 6.50 10.58 19.30
C LYS A 45 6.59 9.35 18.40
N LYS A 46 7.32 8.34 18.89
CA LYS A 46 7.40 7.04 18.24
C LYS A 46 6.05 6.35 18.33
N LEU A 47 5.50 5.91 17.20
CA LEU A 47 4.24 5.16 17.13
C LEU A 47 4.53 3.71 16.77
N SER A 48 3.71 2.78 17.22
CA SER A 48 3.77 1.39 16.77
C SER A 48 2.65 1.09 15.78
N MET A 49 2.97 0.39 14.70
CA MET A 49 2.03 -0.04 13.66
C MET A 49 2.13 -1.54 13.46
N VAL A 50 1.00 -2.23 13.37
CA VAL A 50 0.92 -3.58 12.82
C VAL A 50 0.21 -3.56 11.48
N TRP A 51 0.71 -4.33 10.51
CA TRP A 51 0.04 -4.52 9.22
C TRP A 51 -0.38 -5.98 9.02
N HIS A 52 -1.69 -6.22 8.97
CA HIS A 52 -2.25 -7.52 8.58
C HIS A 52 -2.35 -7.62 7.05
N HIS A 53 -1.46 -8.40 6.44
CA HIS A 53 -1.40 -8.49 4.98
C HIS A 53 -0.75 -9.80 4.52
N HIS A 54 -1.00 -10.14 3.26
CA HIS A 54 -0.29 -11.17 2.51
C HIS A 54 0.13 -10.70 1.12
N SER A 55 0.92 -11.57 0.47
CA SER A 55 1.20 -11.56 -0.97
C SER A 55 1.82 -10.25 -1.45
N THR A 56 1.07 -9.36 -2.09
CA THR A 56 1.59 -8.08 -2.59
C THR A 56 2.17 -7.22 -1.47
N GLY A 57 1.72 -7.40 -0.22
CA GLY A 57 2.30 -6.73 0.94
C GLY A 57 3.79 -7.01 1.12
N ASP A 58 4.24 -8.26 0.96
CA ASP A 58 5.66 -8.64 1.06
C ASP A 58 6.52 -7.89 0.06
N ASN A 59 6.01 -7.75 -1.17
CA ASN A 59 6.71 -7.07 -2.24
C ASN A 59 6.77 -5.55 -1.99
N LEU A 60 5.72 -4.97 -1.41
CA LEU A 60 5.72 -3.57 -0.98
C LEU A 60 6.71 -3.34 0.17
N LEU A 61 6.76 -4.24 1.16
CA LEU A 61 7.72 -4.18 2.28
C LEU A 61 9.17 -4.30 1.78
N LYS A 62 9.49 -5.37 1.04
CA LYS A 62 10.83 -5.61 0.45
C LYS A 62 11.24 -4.51 -0.53
N GLY A 63 10.27 -3.92 -1.22
CA GLY A 63 10.49 -2.81 -2.15
C GLY A 63 10.72 -1.44 -1.51
N GLY A 64 10.69 -1.34 -0.18
CA GLY A 64 11.16 -0.17 0.57
C GLY A 64 10.15 0.43 1.55
N LEU A 65 8.90 -0.06 1.61
CA LEU A 65 7.91 0.48 2.55
C LEU A 65 8.34 0.29 4.01
N ARG A 66 8.91 -0.87 4.36
CA ARG A 66 9.36 -1.16 5.73
C ARG A 66 10.40 -0.14 6.20
N ALA A 67 11.48 -0.01 5.42
CA ALA A 67 12.56 0.93 5.72
C ALA A 67 12.06 2.39 5.76
N ALA A 68 11.06 2.73 4.95
CA ALA A 68 10.47 4.07 4.95
C ALA A 68 9.64 4.33 6.21
N LEU A 69 8.85 3.36 6.68
CA LEU A 69 8.09 3.44 7.94
C LEU A 69 9.02 3.58 9.15
N GLU A 70 10.05 2.75 9.24
CA GLU A 70 11.02 2.78 10.34
C GLU A 70 11.76 4.13 10.42
N LYS A 71 12.19 4.66 9.27
CA LYS A 71 12.77 6.02 9.18
C LYS A 71 11.78 7.13 9.53
N ASN A 72 10.48 6.85 9.42
CA ASN A 72 9.40 7.77 9.69
C ASN A 72 8.89 7.66 11.15
N ASN A 73 9.76 7.24 12.08
CA ASN A 73 9.46 7.12 13.51
C ASN A 73 8.30 6.16 13.84
N ILE A 74 8.12 5.12 13.02
CA ILE A 74 7.14 4.06 13.23
C ILE A 74 7.86 2.75 13.59
N ASP A 75 7.59 2.20 14.77
CA ASP A 75 7.91 0.82 15.12
C ASP A 75 6.95 -0.12 14.39
N PHE A 76 7.45 -0.77 13.35
CA PHE A 76 6.63 -1.53 12.42
C PHE A 76 6.68 -3.04 12.69
N TYR A 77 5.49 -3.64 12.67
CA TYR A 77 5.22 -5.06 12.80
C TYR A 77 4.30 -5.50 11.66
N ASP A 78 4.34 -6.77 11.28
CA ASP A 78 3.40 -7.35 10.33
C ASP A 78 2.92 -8.72 10.80
N ILE A 79 1.69 -9.06 10.39
CA ILE A 79 1.12 -10.39 10.51
C ILE A 79 1.00 -10.93 9.10
N ASN A 80 1.70 -12.04 8.85
CA ASN A 80 1.91 -12.60 7.53
C ASN A 80 1.73 -14.13 7.53
N TYR A 81 2.17 -14.81 6.47
CA TYR A 81 1.90 -16.24 6.25
C TYR A 81 2.23 -17.09 7.47
N LYS A 82 1.26 -17.92 7.88
CA LYS A 82 1.40 -18.89 8.98
C LYS A 82 1.58 -18.29 10.38
N GLU A 83 1.41 -16.98 10.53
CA GLU A 83 1.56 -16.27 11.81
C GLU A 83 0.22 -16.06 12.52
N ALA A 84 0.31 -15.63 13.78
CA ALA A 84 -0.83 -15.31 14.63
C ALA A 84 -1.87 -16.44 14.73
N LYS A 85 -1.39 -17.65 15.05
CA LYS A 85 -2.24 -18.84 15.23
C LYS A 85 -2.95 -18.82 16.59
N VAL A 86 -4.28 -18.92 16.56
CA VAL A 86 -5.16 -18.97 17.74
C VAL A 86 -6.15 -20.11 17.57
N ASP A 87 -6.14 -21.11 18.45
CA ASP A 87 -7.06 -22.26 18.40
C ASP A 87 -7.12 -22.96 17.02
N GLY A 88 -5.98 -23.07 16.33
CA GLY A 88 -5.92 -23.64 14.98
C GLY A 88 -6.31 -22.69 13.84
N TYR A 89 -6.89 -21.51 14.15
CA TYR A 89 -7.11 -20.44 13.19
C TYR A 89 -5.83 -19.63 12.98
N VAL A 90 -5.33 -19.57 11.76
CA VAL A 90 -4.12 -18.82 11.41
C VAL A 90 -4.56 -17.47 10.86
N ILE A 91 -4.49 -16.42 11.68
CA ILE A 91 -4.98 -15.08 11.30
C ILE A 91 -4.22 -14.57 10.07
N GLY A 92 -2.90 -14.80 10.03
CA GLY A 92 -2.06 -14.49 8.87
C GLY A 92 -2.67 -14.96 7.56
N ASP A 93 -3.05 -16.23 7.48
CA ASP A 93 -3.63 -16.89 6.28
C ASP A 93 -5.07 -16.47 5.94
N LYS A 94 -5.57 -15.42 6.57
CA LYS A 94 -6.96 -14.96 6.51
C LYS A 94 -6.99 -13.48 6.18
N THR A 95 -6.58 -13.14 4.96
CA THR A 95 -6.44 -11.77 4.48
C THR A 95 -7.40 -11.46 3.33
N ASP A 96 -8.40 -12.29 3.04
CA ASP A 96 -9.40 -11.97 2.03
C ASP A 96 -10.55 -11.13 2.62
N PRO A 97 -11.28 -10.35 1.80
CA PRO A 97 -12.47 -9.61 2.25
C PRO A 97 -13.48 -10.39 3.12
N PRO A 98 -13.86 -11.66 2.81
CA PRO A 98 -14.73 -12.45 3.69
C PRO A 98 -14.10 -12.84 5.04
N ASP A 99 -12.77 -12.82 5.18
CA ASP A 99 -12.10 -13.18 6.43
C ASP A 99 -12.11 -12.03 7.45
N PHE A 100 -12.09 -10.79 6.99
CA PHE A 100 -11.96 -9.62 7.87
C PHE A 100 -13.05 -9.49 8.94
N PRO A 101 -14.35 -9.74 8.65
CA PRO A 101 -15.36 -9.77 9.71
C PRO A 101 -15.00 -10.74 10.83
N LYS A 102 -14.50 -11.94 10.51
CA LYS A 102 -14.08 -12.90 11.53
C LYS A 102 -12.86 -12.40 12.30
N ASN A 103 -11.84 -11.89 11.61
CA ASN A 103 -10.61 -11.39 12.23
C ASN A 103 -10.86 -10.22 13.20
N PHE A 104 -11.63 -9.22 12.78
CA PHE A 104 -11.79 -7.99 13.54
C PHE A 104 -12.99 -8.03 14.49
N ASN A 105 -14.10 -8.69 14.14
CA ASN A 105 -15.29 -8.69 15.00
C ASN A 105 -15.31 -9.82 16.03
N THR A 106 -14.35 -10.75 15.97
CA THR A 106 -14.16 -11.77 17.01
C THR A 106 -13.11 -11.28 18.02
N PRO A 107 -13.48 -11.01 19.29
CA PRO A 107 -12.56 -10.40 20.26
C PRO A 107 -11.22 -11.11 20.39
N LYS A 108 -11.21 -12.45 20.50
CA LYS A 108 -9.96 -13.21 20.63
C LYS A 108 -8.99 -13.09 19.46
N TYR A 109 -9.50 -12.93 18.22
CA TYR A 109 -8.62 -12.75 17.05
C TYR A 109 -8.17 -11.30 16.94
N PHE A 110 -9.07 -10.36 17.20
CA PHE A 110 -8.73 -8.95 17.17
C PHE A 110 -7.75 -8.56 18.28
N ASP A 111 -7.85 -9.17 19.46
CA ASP A 111 -6.90 -8.99 20.55
C ASP A 111 -5.48 -9.40 20.15
N VAL A 112 -5.33 -10.50 19.42
CA VAL A 112 -4.04 -10.91 18.86
C VAL A 112 -3.56 -9.92 17.80
N ILE A 113 -4.42 -9.50 16.87
CA ILE A 113 -4.03 -8.52 15.83
C ILE A 113 -3.52 -7.23 16.45
N LYS A 114 -4.30 -6.63 17.35
CA LYS A 114 -3.99 -5.31 17.88
C LYS A 114 -2.80 -5.29 18.83
N SER A 115 -2.37 -6.45 19.35
CA SER A 115 -1.27 -6.56 20.32
C SER A 115 -0.06 -7.35 19.79
N TRP A 116 -0.07 -7.72 18.51
CA TRP A 116 0.90 -8.62 17.91
C TRP A 116 2.35 -8.21 18.17
N GLU A 117 3.12 -9.11 18.77
CA GLU A 117 4.54 -8.94 19.11
C GLU A 117 4.90 -7.71 19.97
N LEU A 118 3.91 -6.99 20.52
CA LEU A 118 4.18 -5.94 21.48
C LEU A 118 4.81 -6.52 22.75
N LYS A 119 5.80 -5.80 23.26
CA LYS A 119 6.51 -6.15 24.49
C LYS A 119 6.24 -5.11 25.58
N GLY A 120 6.41 -5.52 26.84
CA GLY A 120 6.21 -4.65 28.00
C GLY A 120 4.74 -4.33 28.27
N ASP A 121 4.47 -3.13 28.78
CA ASP A 121 3.14 -2.76 29.27
C ASP A 121 2.16 -2.34 28.16
N LYS A 122 2.65 -2.12 26.93
CA LYS A 122 1.81 -1.70 25.81
C LYS A 122 0.89 -2.84 25.39
N LYS A 123 -0.43 -2.62 25.52
CA LYS A 123 -1.46 -3.63 25.24
C LYS A 123 -1.98 -3.62 23.81
N LYS A 124 -1.64 -2.61 23.01
CA LYS A 124 -2.13 -2.45 21.62
C LYS A 124 -1.28 -1.49 20.81
N HIS A 125 -1.26 -1.67 19.49
CA HIS A 125 -0.62 -0.74 18.56
C HIS A 125 -1.39 0.58 18.47
N ASP A 126 -0.70 1.67 18.17
CA ASP A 126 -1.34 2.96 17.88
C ASP A 126 -2.07 2.92 16.53
N ILE A 127 -1.56 2.10 15.60
CA ILE A 127 -2.05 1.95 14.25
C ILE A 127 -2.22 0.47 13.91
N VAL A 128 -3.40 0.09 13.40
CA VAL A 128 -3.67 -1.22 12.80
C VAL A 128 -3.98 -1.01 11.34
N MET A 129 -3.07 -1.46 10.47
CA MET A 129 -3.22 -1.40 9.03
C MET A 129 -3.64 -2.77 8.49
N PHE A 130 -4.41 -2.80 7.41
CA PHE A 130 -4.78 -4.05 6.74
C PHE A 130 -5.07 -3.86 5.25
N LYS A 131 -4.83 -4.91 4.47
CA LYS A 131 -5.04 -4.95 3.02
C LYS A 131 -5.53 -6.34 2.62
N SER A 132 -6.50 -6.40 1.71
CA SER A 132 -6.94 -7.68 1.15
C SER A 132 -5.85 -8.39 0.33
N CYS A 133 -5.92 -9.72 0.28
CA CYS A 133 -4.96 -10.54 -0.48
C CYS A 133 -5.10 -10.35 -2.00
N TYR A 134 -4.09 -10.80 -2.74
CA TYR A 134 -4.23 -11.00 -4.18
C TYR A 134 -4.97 -12.33 -4.44
N PRO A 135 -5.87 -12.42 -5.42
CA PRO A 135 -6.31 -11.39 -6.38
C PRO A 135 -7.67 -10.76 -6.01
N ALA A 136 -7.83 -10.15 -4.82
CA ALA A 136 -9.13 -9.60 -4.39
C ALA A 136 -9.70 -8.49 -5.31
N SER A 137 -8.92 -7.91 -6.22
CA SER A 137 -9.44 -7.01 -7.27
C SER A 137 -10.14 -7.74 -8.43
N GLN A 138 -10.19 -9.07 -8.44
CA GLN A 138 -11.02 -9.85 -9.37
C GLN A 138 -12.50 -9.77 -8.97
N ILE A 139 -13.15 -8.64 -9.27
CA ILE A 139 -14.57 -8.41 -8.99
C ILE A 139 -15.38 -8.69 -10.26
N ASP A 140 -15.85 -9.92 -10.41
CA ASP A 140 -16.51 -10.45 -11.62
C ASP A 140 -17.99 -10.06 -11.79
N SER A 141 -18.59 -9.48 -10.75
CA SER A 141 -20.02 -9.19 -10.72
C SER A 141 -20.35 -8.01 -9.80
N GLU A 142 -21.47 -7.33 -10.06
CA GLU A 142 -21.98 -6.29 -9.15
C GLU A 142 -22.39 -6.90 -7.80
N ALA A 143 -22.87 -8.15 -7.76
CA ALA A 143 -23.15 -8.86 -6.50
C ALA A 143 -21.89 -9.01 -5.63
N LYS A 144 -20.75 -9.38 -6.23
CA LYS A 144 -19.46 -9.46 -5.52
C LYS A 144 -18.97 -8.09 -5.05
N LEU A 145 -19.17 -7.05 -5.87
CA LEU A 145 -18.88 -5.66 -5.49
C LEU A 145 -19.65 -5.26 -4.22
N GLU A 146 -20.97 -5.45 -4.21
CA GLU A 146 -21.82 -5.12 -3.07
C GLU A 146 -21.48 -5.98 -1.84
N GLN A 147 -21.20 -7.27 -2.04
CA GLN A 147 -20.79 -8.16 -0.96
C GLN A 147 -19.50 -7.68 -0.27
N TYR A 148 -18.53 -7.17 -1.04
CA TYR A 148 -17.32 -6.59 -0.48
C TYR A 148 -17.65 -5.35 0.38
N LYS A 149 -18.55 -4.48 -0.09
CA LYS A 149 -19.01 -3.31 0.68
C LYS A 149 -19.66 -3.75 1.99
N THR A 150 -20.47 -4.80 1.96
CA THR A 150 -21.09 -5.37 3.16
C THR A 150 -20.04 -5.86 4.16
N TRP A 151 -19.06 -6.67 3.72
CA TRP A 151 -18.02 -7.18 4.62
C TRP A 151 -17.21 -6.06 5.26
N TYR A 152 -16.76 -5.07 4.48
CA TYR A 152 -16.02 -3.93 5.01
C TYR A 152 -16.89 -3.10 5.96
N SER A 153 -18.13 -2.77 5.59
CA SER A 153 -19.04 -1.98 6.43
C SER A 153 -19.31 -2.65 7.79
N SER A 154 -19.30 -3.98 7.84
CA SER A 154 -19.47 -4.73 9.09
C SER A 154 -18.32 -4.54 10.10
N LEU A 155 -17.19 -3.97 9.69
CA LEU A 155 -16.04 -3.70 10.57
C LEU A 155 -16.21 -2.39 11.37
N LEU A 156 -16.98 -1.44 10.84
CA LEU A 156 -17.11 -0.09 11.38
C LEU A 156 -17.61 -0.04 12.84
N PRO A 157 -18.59 -0.86 13.27
CA PRO A 157 -19.02 -0.86 14.67
C PRO A 157 -17.90 -1.24 15.64
N THR A 158 -17.02 -2.17 15.25
CA THR A 158 -15.84 -2.55 16.03
C THR A 158 -14.84 -1.41 16.05
N PHE A 159 -14.49 -0.85 14.88
CA PHE A 159 -13.52 0.24 14.80
C PHE A 159 -13.97 1.47 15.60
N LYS A 160 -15.27 1.78 15.59
CA LYS A 160 -15.85 2.87 16.39
C LYS A 160 -15.66 2.68 17.90
N LYS A 161 -15.69 1.43 18.40
CA LYS A 161 -15.46 1.11 19.82
C LYS A 161 -13.98 1.23 20.24
N HIS A 162 -13.07 1.30 19.26
CA HIS A 162 -11.62 1.38 19.46
C HIS A 162 -11.07 2.70 18.91
N SER A 163 -11.66 3.82 19.31
CA SER A 163 -11.27 5.17 18.85
C SER A 163 -9.83 5.57 19.21
N ASP A 164 -9.25 4.86 20.17
CA ASP A 164 -7.85 4.95 20.58
C ASP A 164 -6.87 4.34 19.57
N ILE A 165 -7.32 3.47 18.66
CA ILE A 165 -6.53 2.90 17.56
C ILE A 165 -6.86 3.65 16.26
N LEU A 166 -5.84 4.01 15.49
CA LEU A 166 -6.02 4.43 14.10
C LEU A 166 -6.07 3.18 13.21
N PHE A 167 -7.20 2.91 12.57
CA PHE A 167 -7.31 1.86 11.57
C PHE A 167 -6.99 2.42 10.19
N ILE A 168 -6.12 1.72 9.45
CA ILE A 168 -5.80 2.04 8.06
C ILE A 168 -6.20 0.87 7.17
N ALA A 169 -7.26 1.03 6.39
CA ALA A 169 -7.56 0.09 5.31
C ALA A 169 -6.77 0.49 4.05
N MET A 170 -6.35 -0.48 3.25
CA MET A 170 -5.87 -0.23 1.89
C MET A 170 -6.86 -0.80 0.88
N SER A 171 -7.05 -0.09 -0.24
CA SER A 171 -7.76 -0.67 -1.38
C SER A 171 -6.97 -1.87 -1.97
N THR A 172 -7.60 -2.66 -2.83
CA THR A 172 -7.00 -3.84 -3.46
C THR A 172 -5.93 -3.37 -4.44
N PRO A 173 -4.82 -4.10 -4.60
CA PRO A 173 -3.90 -3.84 -5.71
C PRO A 173 -4.59 -4.19 -7.04
N PRO A 174 -4.31 -3.49 -8.15
CA PRO A 174 -4.87 -3.83 -9.46
C PRO A 174 -4.24 -5.12 -10.03
N LEU A 175 -4.97 -5.81 -10.91
CA LEU A 175 -4.45 -6.97 -11.63
C LEU A 175 -3.75 -6.56 -12.91
N VAL A 176 -2.76 -7.34 -13.34
CA VAL A 176 -2.21 -7.24 -14.70
C VAL A 176 -3.29 -7.49 -15.73
N ARG A 177 -3.13 -6.84 -16.90
CA ARG A 177 -4.09 -6.93 -18.00
C ARG A 177 -4.48 -8.36 -18.38
N ARG A 178 -3.56 -9.32 -18.33
CA ARG A 178 -3.87 -10.70 -18.75
C ARG A 178 -4.72 -11.48 -17.75
N ASN A 179 -4.84 -11.00 -16.50
CA ASN A 179 -5.56 -11.68 -15.43
C ASN A 179 -6.91 -11.02 -15.10
N THR A 180 -7.33 -10.00 -15.88
CA THR A 180 -8.61 -9.31 -15.64
C THR A 180 -9.30 -8.98 -16.94
N LYS A 181 -10.63 -9.04 -16.93
CA LYS A 181 -11.45 -8.45 -17.98
C LYS A 181 -11.59 -6.94 -17.76
N PRO A 182 -11.80 -6.12 -18.81
CA PRO A 182 -12.03 -4.69 -18.65
C PRO A 182 -13.16 -4.36 -17.68
N GLU A 183 -14.22 -5.15 -17.68
CA GLU A 183 -15.39 -4.95 -16.81
C GLU A 183 -15.06 -5.24 -15.36
N ASP A 184 -14.28 -6.30 -15.10
CA ASP A 184 -13.83 -6.68 -13.75
C ASP A 184 -12.90 -5.61 -13.18
N ALA A 185 -11.97 -5.11 -14.00
CA ALA A 185 -11.05 -4.04 -13.62
C ALA A 185 -11.79 -2.72 -13.33
N ALA A 186 -12.83 -2.41 -14.12
CA ALA A 186 -13.71 -1.27 -13.84
C ALA A 186 -14.44 -1.42 -12.51
N ARG A 187 -14.95 -2.61 -12.17
CA ARG A 187 -15.56 -2.89 -10.85
C ARG A 187 -14.55 -2.78 -9.72
N ALA A 188 -13.31 -3.24 -9.91
CA ALA A 188 -12.24 -3.05 -8.93
C ALA A 188 -12.00 -1.56 -8.64
N ARG A 189 -12.00 -0.72 -9.67
CA ARG A 189 -11.94 0.74 -9.51
C ARG A 189 -13.17 1.30 -8.79
N LYS A 190 -14.39 0.88 -9.15
CA LYS A 190 -15.62 1.29 -8.45
C LYS A 190 -15.52 0.97 -6.95
N TRP A 191 -15.03 -0.21 -6.62
CA TRP A 191 -14.78 -0.61 -5.23
C TRP A 191 -13.71 0.25 -4.56
N ALA A 192 -12.58 0.48 -5.21
CA ALA A 192 -11.50 1.34 -4.69
C ALA A 192 -11.98 2.78 -4.43
N LYS A 193 -12.83 3.31 -5.32
CA LYS A 193 -13.49 4.61 -5.14
C LYS A 193 -14.39 4.58 -3.91
N TRP A 194 -15.30 3.61 -3.82
CA TRP A 194 -16.22 3.49 -2.68
C TRP A 194 -15.49 3.39 -1.34
N ILE A 195 -14.46 2.53 -1.23
CA ILE A 195 -13.76 2.37 0.05
C ILE A 195 -13.00 3.64 0.45
N THR A 196 -12.51 4.41 -0.52
CA THR A 196 -11.76 5.64 -0.23
C THR A 196 -12.65 6.85 0.03
N THR A 197 -13.87 6.90 -0.50
CA THR A 197 -14.74 8.08 -0.38
C THR A 197 -15.94 7.90 0.55
N GLU A 198 -16.46 6.68 0.71
CA GLU A 198 -17.74 6.45 1.39
C GLU A 198 -17.62 5.58 2.65
N PHE A 199 -16.83 4.50 2.58
CA PHE A 199 -16.80 3.43 3.59
C PHE A 199 -16.77 3.91 5.05
N ALA A 200 -15.87 4.83 5.40
CA ALA A 200 -15.67 5.24 6.79
C ALA A 200 -15.73 6.77 6.99
N LYS A 201 -16.49 7.48 6.14
CA LYS A 201 -16.55 8.95 6.13
C LYS A 201 -16.92 9.57 7.50
N ASP A 202 -17.66 8.84 8.33
CA ASP A 202 -18.15 9.30 9.63
C ASP A 202 -17.24 8.88 10.81
N LEU A 203 -16.16 8.13 10.56
CA LEU A 203 -15.23 7.65 11.60
C LEU A 203 -13.85 8.27 11.46
N LYS A 204 -13.50 9.18 12.38
CA LYS A 204 -12.20 9.87 12.38
C LYS A 204 -11.01 8.92 12.61
N ASN A 205 -11.22 7.81 13.30
CA ASN A 205 -10.17 6.82 13.60
C ASN A 205 -10.03 5.72 12.54
N VAL A 206 -10.70 5.86 11.38
CA VAL A 206 -10.55 4.96 10.24
C VAL A 206 -10.15 5.78 9.03
N GLN A 207 -9.05 5.40 8.41
CA GLN A 207 -8.52 6.06 7.22
C GLN A 207 -8.24 5.03 6.14
N VAL A 208 -8.23 5.47 4.88
CA VAL A 208 -8.12 4.56 3.74
C VAL A 208 -7.04 5.05 2.78
N PHE A 209 -6.03 4.22 2.54
CA PHE A 209 -5.03 4.49 1.51
C PHE A 209 -5.44 3.83 0.20
N ASP A 210 -5.40 4.62 -0.88
CA ASP A 210 -5.76 4.16 -2.21
C ASP A 210 -4.61 3.44 -2.93
N LEU A 211 -4.32 2.22 -2.48
CA LEU A 211 -3.33 1.35 -3.09
C LEU A 211 -3.64 1.07 -4.57
N PHE A 212 -4.92 0.86 -4.92
CA PHE A 212 -5.35 0.61 -6.30
C PHE A 212 -4.87 1.72 -7.23
N ASN A 213 -5.22 2.97 -6.94
CA ASN A 213 -4.85 4.10 -7.78
C ASN A 213 -3.35 4.40 -7.77
N SER A 214 -2.63 3.99 -6.72
CA SER A 214 -1.18 4.12 -6.66
C SER A 214 -0.42 3.21 -7.62
N LEU A 215 -1.08 2.17 -8.14
CA LEU A 215 -0.46 1.18 -9.01
C LEU A 215 -1.18 1.01 -10.36
N ALA A 216 -2.43 1.46 -10.48
CA ALA A 216 -3.25 1.24 -11.67
C ALA A 216 -3.01 2.27 -12.77
N VAL A 217 -3.10 1.81 -14.02
CA VAL A 217 -3.19 2.65 -15.21
C VAL A 217 -4.40 3.56 -15.08
N ARG A 218 -4.19 4.84 -15.38
CA ARG A 218 -5.19 5.92 -15.30
C ARG A 218 -6.46 5.65 -16.10
N GLU A 219 -7.57 6.16 -15.60
CA GLU A 219 -8.81 6.27 -16.38
C GLU A 219 -8.58 7.07 -17.66
N GLY A 220 -9.32 6.73 -18.72
CA GLY A 220 -9.17 7.33 -20.05
C GLY A 220 -7.91 6.93 -20.82
N LYS A 221 -7.01 6.12 -20.23
CA LYS A 221 -5.85 5.56 -20.94
C LYS A 221 -6.14 4.14 -21.43
N LYS A 222 -5.39 3.71 -22.46
CA LYS A 222 -5.40 2.32 -22.92
C LYS A 222 -5.01 1.40 -21.76
N HIS A 223 -5.81 0.35 -21.54
CA HIS A 223 -5.65 -0.58 -20.41
C HIS A 223 -5.84 0.05 -19.02
N ALA A 224 -6.67 1.10 -18.93
CA ALA A 224 -7.12 1.65 -17.65
C ALA A 224 -7.54 0.55 -16.65
N ASN A 225 -7.32 0.84 -15.36
CA ASN A 225 -7.70 -0.03 -14.23
C ASN A 225 -6.86 -1.31 -14.09
N THR A 226 -5.91 -1.55 -14.98
CA THR A 226 -4.95 -2.66 -14.84
C THR A 226 -3.67 -2.17 -14.16
N LEU A 227 -2.86 -3.07 -13.61
CA LEU A 227 -1.55 -2.76 -13.05
C LEU A 227 -0.67 -2.14 -14.13
N VAL A 228 -0.03 -1.00 -13.82
CA VAL A 228 0.96 -0.37 -14.70
C VAL A 228 2.04 -1.41 -15.05
N PRO A 229 2.34 -1.65 -16.34
CA PRO A 229 3.25 -2.73 -16.74
C PRO A 229 4.63 -2.68 -16.08
N GLN A 230 5.19 -1.49 -15.87
CA GLN A 230 6.50 -1.29 -15.21
C GLN A 230 6.46 -1.66 -13.71
N PHE A 231 5.25 -1.73 -13.13
CA PHE A 231 5.04 -2.15 -11.75
C PHE A 231 4.70 -3.62 -11.63
N ALA A 232 4.43 -4.33 -12.71
CA ALA A 232 4.14 -5.76 -12.68
C ALA A 232 5.44 -6.56 -12.72
N THR A 233 5.50 -7.65 -11.95
CA THR A 233 6.63 -8.60 -12.02
C THR A 233 6.76 -9.17 -13.42
N ASP A 234 5.63 -9.57 -14.02
CA ASP A 234 5.52 -9.85 -15.45
C ASP A 234 4.08 -9.67 -15.95
N LYS A 235 3.79 -10.12 -17.18
CA LYS A 235 2.47 -9.98 -17.82
C LYS A 235 1.36 -10.85 -17.20
N TRP A 236 1.69 -11.80 -16.34
CA TRP A 236 0.83 -12.77 -15.65
C TRP A 236 0.92 -12.64 -14.12
N ASP A 237 1.96 -11.99 -13.61
CA ASP A 237 2.16 -11.77 -12.18
C ASP A 237 1.86 -10.32 -11.77
N SER A 238 0.82 -10.14 -10.96
CA SER A 238 0.42 -8.82 -10.44
C SER A 238 1.13 -8.41 -9.14
N HIS A 239 2.12 -9.19 -8.68
CA HIS A 239 2.95 -8.74 -7.57
C HIS A 239 3.76 -7.52 -8.00
N PRO A 240 3.76 -6.44 -7.19
CA PRO A 240 4.43 -5.21 -7.55
C PRO A 240 5.95 -5.39 -7.56
N THR A 241 6.63 -4.85 -8.57
CA THR A 241 8.10 -4.75 -8.58
C THR A 241 8.60 -3.77 -7.54
N ALA A 242 9.93 -3.74 -7.34
CA ALA A 242 10.57 -2.69 -6.53
C ALA A 242 10.26 -1.27 -7.04
N ALA A 243 10.05 -1.08 -8.35
CA ALA A 243 9.66 0.22 -8.90
C ALA A 243 8.23 0.61 -8.46
N GLY A 244 7.28 -0.33 -8.52
CA GLY A 244 5.90 -0.14 -8.04
C GLY A 244 5.84 0.12 -6.54
N ALA A 245 6.57 -0.67 -5.75
CA ALA A 245 6.67 -0.48 -4.31
C ALA A 245 7.24 0.90 -3.94
N LYS A 246 8.31 1.35 -4.62
CA LYS A 246 8.87 2.69 -4.42
C LYS A 246 7.89 3.79 -4.82
N ALA A 247 7.15 3.61 -5.92
CA ALA A 247 6.15 4.59 -6.36
C ALA A 247 5.02 4.74 -5.33
N MET A 248 4.47 3.62 -4.85
CA MET A 248 3.47 3.60 -3.78
C MET A 248 4.02 4.21 -2.48
N THR A 249 5.24 3.83 -2.07
CA THR A 249 5.86 4.32 -0.81
C THR A 249 6.03 5.84 -0.80
N ARG A 250 6.43 6.45 -1.93
CA ARG A 250 6.54 7.92 -2.07
C ARG A 250 5.22 8.65 -1.84
N MET A 251 4.10 7.97 -2.03
CA MET A 251 2.77 8.52 -1.85
C MET A 251 2.24 8.24 -0.44
N PHE A 252 2.51 7.03 0.05
CA PHE A 252 2.04 6.56 1.34
C PHE A 252 2.62 7.33 2.51
N ILE A 253 3.93 7.61 2.53
CA ILE A 253 4.57 8.26 3.70
C ILE A 253 4.04 9.68 3.94
N PRO A 254 4.02 10.60 2.95
CA PRO A 254 3.43 11.92 3.16
C PRO A 254 1.95 11.85 3.55
N TRP A 255 1.19 10.92 2.94
CA TRP A 255 -0.22 10.68 3.27
C TRP A 255 -0.41 10.24 4.73
N LEU A 256 0.40 9.31 5.20
CA LEU A 256 0.38 8.85 6.58
C LEU A 256 0.69 10.00 7.53
N ASN A 257 1.73 10.78 7.26
CA ASN A 257 2.15 11.90 8.08
C ASN A 257 1.05 12.96 8.24
N ARG A 258 0.31 13.27 7.16
CA ARG A 258 -0.85 14.18 7.24
C ARG A 258 -1.96 13.63 8.10
N ILE A 259 -2.30 12.35 7.95
CA ILE A 259 -3.32 11.70 8.77
C ILE A 259 -2.94 11.72 10.24
N LEU A 260 -1.68 11.41 10.56
CA LEU A 260 -1.19 11.45 11.93
C LEU A 260 -1.26 12.87 12.51
N ARG A 261 -1.00 13.90 11.70
CA ARG A 261 -1.15 15.30 12.11
C ARG A 261 -2.59 15.68 12.39
N VAL A 262 -3.51 15.44 11.45
CA VAL A 262 -4.93 15.85 11.61
C VAL A 262 -5.65 15.04 12.70
N SER A 263 -5.19 13.83 12.99
CA SER A 263 -5.73 13.00 14.08
C SER A 263 -5.16 13.33 15.46
N GLY A 264 -4.24 14.29 15.57
CA GLY A 264 -3.57 14.64 16.83
C GLY A 264 -2.61 13.56 17.33
N ARG A 265 -2.19 12.64 16.46
CA ARG A 265 -1.26 11.54 16.77
C ARG A 265 0.20 11.87 16.46
N SER A 266 0.47 13.02 15.83
CA SER A 266 1.82 13.50 15.51
C SER A 266 2.53 14.22 16.66
N SER A 267 1.80 14.64 17.69
CA SER A 267 2.31 15.37 18.86
C SER A 267 2.83 14.43 19.94
#